data_AF-A0A1W6DZQ5-F1
#
_entry.id   AF-A0A1W6DZQ5-F1
#
_cell.length_a   1.000
_cell.length_b   1.000
_cell.length_c   1.000
_cell.angle_alpha   90.00
_cell.angle_beta   90.00
_cell.angle_gamma   90.00
#
_symmetry.space_group_name_H-M   'P 1'
#
loop_
_entity.id
_entity.type
_entity.pdbx_description
1 polymer ?
#
loop_
_entity_poly.entity_id
_entity_poly.type
_entity_poly.pdbx_seq_one_letter_code
_entity_poly.pdbx_strand_id
1 'polypeptide(L)' 'VFDAIMNFKKEEAAKLIEKLDIKLDSEDKDKEGKPLLKAVMRRWLPAGDALLQMITIHLPSPVTAQKYR' A
#
# COMPACT_ATOMS: atom_id res chain seq x y z
N VAL A 1 -9.81 -4.78 6.15
CA VAL A 1 -9.56 -4.83 4.69
C VAL A 1 -9.25 -6.25 4.23
N PHE A 2 -8.22 -6.91 4.77
CA PHE A 2 -7.89 -8.31 4.43
C PHE A 2 -9.07 -9.28 4.65
N ASP A 3 -9.69 -9.26 5.83
CA ASP A 3 -10.84 -10.13 6.14
C ASP A 3 -12.04 -9.86 5.22
N ALA A 4 -12.40 -8.59 5.02
CA ALA A 4 -13.51 -8.19 4.18
C ALA A 4 -13.34 -8.59 2.70
N ILE A 5 -12.13 -8.46 2.14
CA ILE A 5 -11.85 -8.82 0.75
C ILE A 5 -11.72 -10.35 0.57
N MET A 6 -11.07 -11.05 1.50
CA MET A 6 -10.85 -12.50 1.40
C MET A 6 -12.11 -13.32 1.70
N ASN A 7 -13.02 -12.79 2.52
CA ASN A 7 -14.32 -13.40 2.81
C ASN A 7 -15.46 -12.88 1.91
N PHE A 8 -15.14 -12.17 0.82
CA PHE A 8 -16.11 -11.67 -0.17
C PHE A 8 -17.25 -10.81 0.41
N LYS A 9 -17.00 -10.11 1.53
CA LYS A 9 -17.96 -9.19 2.15
C LYS A 9 -17.98 -7.86 1.39
N LYS A 10 -18.65 -7.84 0.22
CA LYS A 10 -18.59 -6.71 -0.75
C LYS A 10 -19.03 -5.37 -0.15
N GLU A 11 -20.08 -5.34 0.66
CA GLU A 11 -20.54 -4.10 1.31
C GLU A 11 -19.54 -3.54 2.33
N GLU A 12 -18.95 -4.40 3.17
CA GLU A 12 -17.93 -3.99 4.12
C GLU A 12 -16.66 -3.53 3.41
N ALA A 13 -16.26 -4.26 2.35
CA ALA A 13 -15.11 -3.91 1.53
C ALA A 13 -15.31 -2.54 0.86
N ALA A 14 -16.49 -2.28 0.27
CA ALA A 14 -16.81 -1.00 -0.36
C ALA A 14 -16.77 0.16 0.65
N LYS A 15 -17.42 0.01 1.82
CA LYS A 15 -17.38 1.01 2.91
C LYS A 15 -15.95 1.26 3.40
N LEU A 16 -15.12 0.24 3.50
CA LEU A 16 -13.71 0.38 3.90
C LEU A 16 -12.89 1.10 2.84
N ILE A 17 -13.08 0.78 1.56
CA ILE A 17 -12.39 1.44 0.44
C ILE A 17 -12.74 2.93 0.39
N GLU A 18 -14.02 3.27 0.58
CA GLU A 18 -14.50 4.65 0.66
C GLU A 18 -13.94 5.39 1.89
N LYS A 19 -13.98 4.75 3.07
CA LYS A 19 -13.46 5.35 4.31
C LYS A 19 -11.94 5.59 4.29
N LEU A 20 -11.20 4.76 3.54
CA LEU A 20 -9.76 4.89 3.35
C LEU A 20 -9.40 5.80 2.16
N ASP A 21 -10.39 6.39 1.49
CA ASP A 21 -10.25 7.26 0.31
C ASP A 21 -9.41 6.63 -0.82
N ILE A 22 -9.59 5.33 -1.04
CA ILE A 22 -8.85 4.57 -2.05
C ILE A 22 -9.61 4.63 -3.37
N LYS A 23 -9.11 5.42 -4.33
CA LYS A 23 -9.62 5.42 -5.71
C LYS A 23 -9.28 4.11 -6.41
N LEU A 24 -10.31 3.34 -6.78
CA LEU A 24 -10.20 2.18 -7.65
C LEU A 24 -10.73 2.51 -9.05
N ASP A 25 -9.99 2.08 -10.07
CA ASP A 25 -10.44 2.15 -11.46
C ASP A 25 -11.54 1.11 -11.71
N SER A 26 -12.34 1.30 -12.77
CA SER A 26 -13.44 0.40 -13.10
C SER A 26 -13.02 -1.06 -13.19
N GLU A 27 -11.88 -1.34 -13.83
CA GLU A 27 -11.32 -2.70 -13.96
C GLU A 27 -10.85 -3.30 -12.62
N ASP A 28 -10.46 -2.48 -11.65
CA ASP A 28 -10.06 -2.95 -10.32
C ASP A 28 -11.27 -3.22 -9.42
N LYS A 29 -12.41 -2.59 -9.69
CA LYS A 29 -13.67 -2.86 -8.96
C LYS A 29 -14.26 -4.22 -9.29
N ASP A 30 -14.02 -4.72 -10.50
CA ASP A 30 -14.44 -6.06 -10.93
C ASP A 30 -13.51 -7.17 -10.41
N LYS A 31 -12.32 -6.82 -9.91
CA LYS A 31 -11.40 -7.78 -9.29
C LYS A 31 -11.93 -8.17 -7.92
N GLU A 32 -11.71 -9.43 -7.55
CA GLU A 32 -12.06 -9.97 -6.25
C GLU A 32 -10.90 -10.72 -5.61
N GLY A 33 -11.01 -11.01 -4.31
CA GLY A 33 -10.02 -11.80 -3.58
C GLY A 33 -8.60 -11.21 -3.62
N LYS A 34 -7.58 -12.05 -3.85
CA LYS A 34 -6.17 -11.66 -3.85
C LYS A 34 -5.83 -10.53 -4.85
N PRO A 35 -6.29 -10.55 -6.11
CA PRO A 35 -6.12 -9.44 -7.05
C PRO A 35 -6.62 -8.08 -6.53
N LEU A 36 -7.84 -8.02 -5.97
CA LEU A 36 -8.40 -6.80 -5.40
C LEU A 36 -7.57 -6.32 -4.21
N LEU A 37 -7.24 -7.23 -3.30
CA LEU A 37 -6.42 -6.94 -2.14
C LEU A 37 -5.07 -6.34 -2.53
N LYS A 38 -4.41 -6.89 -3.57
CA LYS A 38 -3.16 -6.35 -4.10
C LYS A 38 -3.31 -4.94 -4.65
N ALA A 39 -4.39 -4.66 -5.40
CA ALA A 39 -4.68 -3.33 -5.93
C ALA A 39 -4.94 -2.29 -4.82
N VAL A 40 -5.77 -2.66 -3.85
CA VAL A 40 -6.10 -1.82 -2.69
C VAL A 40 -4.85 -1.53 -1.84
N MET A 41 -4.05 -2.54 -1.51
CA MET A 41 -2.83 -2.35 -0.69
C MET A 41 -1.78 -1.50 -1.39
N ARG A 42 -1.59 -1.67 -2.71
CA ARG A 42 -0.60 -0.89 -3.47
C ARG A 42 -0.93 0.60 -3.46
N ARG A 43 -2.21 0.96 -3.50
CA ARG A 43 -2.66 2.36 -3.43
C ARG A 43 -2.67 2.91 -2.00
N TRP A 44 -3.05 2.08 -1.03
CA TRP A 44 -3.16 2.51 0.36
C TRP A 44 -1.79 2.70 1.03
N LEU A 45 -0.85 1.81 0.77
CA LEU A 45 0.49 1.83 1.37
C LEU A 45 1.56 1.62 0.29
N PRO A 46 2.00 2.71 -0.38
CA PRO A 46 3.09 2.66 -1.34
C PRO A 46 4.40 2.30 -0.64
N ALA A 47 4.85 1.05 -0.82
CA ALA A 47 6.10 0.58 -0.21
C ALA A 47 7.33 1.37 -0.67
N GLY A 48 7.31 1.88 -1.92
CA GLY A 48 8.41 2.68 -2.48
C GLY A 48 8.68 3.94 -1.66
N ASP A 49 7.64 4.71 -1.35
CA ASP A 49 7.78 5.96 -0.60
C ASP A 49 8.28 5.70 0.83
N ALA A 50 7.74 4.67 1.49
CA ALA A 50 8.16 4.29 2.84
C ALA A 50 9.62 3.82 2.87
N LEU A 51 10.04 2.97 1.92
CA LEU A 51 11.41 2.48 1.84
C LEU A 51 12.40 3.60 1.48
N LEU A 52 12.03 4.50 0.56
CA LEU A 52 12.85 5.64 0.20
C LEU A 52 13.02 6.60 1.37
N GLN A 53 11.95 6.90 2.12
CA GLN A 53 12.06 7.70 3.35
C GLN A 53 12.94 7.02 4.42
N MET A 54 12.81 5.71 4.59
CA MET A 54 13.67 4.98 5.53
C MET A 54 15.14 5.10 5.13
N ILE A 55 15.45 4.89 3.84
CA ILE A 55 16.81 5.02 3.28
C ILE A 55 17.35 6.43 3.52
N THR A 56 16.60 7.48 3.19
CA THR A 56 17.09 8.87 3.30
C THR A 56 17.28 9.32 4.75
N ILE A 57 16.44 8.85 5.67
CA ILE A 57 16.52 9.24 7.10
C ILE A 57 17.59 8.45 7.84
N HIS A 58 17.71 7.14 7.56
CA HIS A 58 18.52 6.24 8.40
C HIS A 58 19.85 5.83 7.75
N LEU A 59 19.96 5.83 6.43
CA LEU A 59 21.24 5.54 5.77
C LEU A 59 22.05 6.84 5.61
N PRO A 60 23.26 6.92 6.18
CA PRO A 60 24.09 8.11 6.06
C PRO A 60 24.59 8.27 4.62
N SER A 61 24.83 9.52 4.21
CA SER A 61 25.41 9.82 2.91
C SER A 61 26.85 9.26 2.80
N PRO A 62 27.37 9.02 1.58
CA PRO A 62 28.74 8.53 1.39
C PRO A 62 29.80 9.38 2.09
N VAL A 63 29.62 10.70 2.13
CA VAL A 63 30.54 11.63 2.81
C VAL A 63 30.55 11.42 4.33
N THR A 64 29.37 11.18 4.94
CA THR A 64 29.28 10.86 6.36
C THR A 64 29.81 9.45 6.64
N ALA A 65 29.50 8.49 5.78
CA ALA A 65 29.90 7.10 5.92
C ALA A 65 31.42 6.90 5.81
N GLN A 66 32.09 7.62 4.91
CA GLN A 66 33.54 7.55 4.71
C GLN A 66 34.36 8.05 5.92
N LYS A 67 33.76 8.79 6.87
CA LYS A 67 34.50 9.25 8.07
C LYS A 67 34.84 8.12 9.04
N TYR A 68 34.08 7.03 9.02
CA TYR A 68 34.25 5.89 9.94
C TYR A 68 34.47 4.56 9.21
N ARG A 69 34.56 4.59 7.88
CA ARG A 69 34.70 3.43 7.01
C ARG A 69 36.10 3.39 6.42
#